data_AF-A0A2M7STA7-F1
#
_entry.id   AF-A0A2M7STA7-F1
#
_cell.length_a   1.000
_cell.length_b   1.000
_cell.length_c   1.000
_cell.angle_alpha   90.00
_cell.angle_beta   90.00
_cell.angle_gamma   90.00
#
_symmetry.space_group_name_H-M   'P 1'
#
loop_
_entity.id
_entity.type
_entity.pdbx_description
1 polymer ?
#
loop_
_entity_poly.entity_id
_entity_poly.type
_entity_poly.pdbx_seq_one_letter_code
_entity_poly.pdbx_strand_id
1 'polypeptide(L)'
;MYSSETEEKMDLKSLRHDMGKLYPGTQVDMRQIGPRDVAKLLGGLGACGLERRCCSRFLTDFSPISIKMAKEQGISLTPQEITGMCGRLRCCLVYEFEQYVAARKE
;
A
#
# COMPACT_ATOMS: atom_id res chain seq x y z
N MET A 1 -6.01 -6.90 13.12
CA MET A 1 -4.95 -6.46 12.19
C MET A 1 -4.18 -5.34 12.86
N TYR A 2 -2.88 -5.22 12.62
CA TYR A 2 -2.04 -4.15 13.17
C TYR A 2 -0.98 -3.71 12.16
N SER A 3 -0.43 -2.50 12.34
CA SER A 3 0.65 -1.93 11.53
C SER A 3 1.70 -1.33 12.46
N SER A 4 2.98 -1.42 12.08
CA SER A 4 4.11 -0.74 12.72
C SER A 4 4.85 0.10 11.69
N GLU A 5 5.48 1.19 12.13
CA GLU A 5 6.33 2.01 11.27
C GLU A 5 7.70 1.34 11.02
N THR A 6 8.14 0.50 11.95
CA THR A 6 9.36 -0.29 11.83
C THR A 6 9.06 -1.64 11.16
N GLU A 7 10.02 -2.15 10.38
CA GLU A 7 9.93 -3.49 9.77
C GLU A 7 10.23 -4.62 10.78
N GLU A 8 10.48 -4.27 12.05
CA GLU A 8 10.73 -5.23 13.12
C GLU A 8 9.46 -5.97 13.53
N LYS A 9 9.59 -7.27 13.78
CA LYS A 9 8.50 -8.08 14.33
C LYS A 9 8.25 -7.64 15.77
N MET A 10 7.09 -7.04 16.00
CA MET A 10 6.63 -6.70 17.34
C MET A 10 6.33 -7.95 18.17
N ASP A 11 6.75 -7.97 19.44
CA ASP A 11 6.32 -9.00 20.39
C ASP A 11 4.89 -8.72 20.86
N LEU A 12 3.96 -9.59 20.47
CA LEU A 12 2.54 -9.47 20.82
C LEU A 12 2.09 -10.49 21.87
N LYS A 13 3.01 -11.14 22.60
CA LYS A 13 2.67 -12.18 23.59
C LYS A 13 1.71 -11.67 24.66
N SER A 14 1.98 -10.52 25.27
CA SER A 14 1.10 -9.94 26.30
C SER A 14 -0.28 -9.62 25.72
N LEU A 15 -0.32 -8.94 24.56
CA LEU A 15 -1.58 -8.58 23.93
C LEU A 15 -2.41 -9.82 23.58
N ARG A 16 -1.79 -10.89 23.08
CA ARG A 16 -2.47 -12.15 22.77
C ARG A 16 -3.06 -12.81 24.02
N HIS A 17 -2.32 -12.78 25.13
CA HIS A 17 -2.81 -13.27 26.42
C HIS A 17 -4.01 -12.49 26.91
N ASP A 18 -3.95 -11.16 26.85
CA ASP A 18 -5.03 -10.29 27.29
C ASP A 18 -6.28 -10.45 26.40
N MET A 19 -6.10 -10.58 25.08
CA MET A 19 -7.20 -10.89 24.17
C MET A 19 -7.84 -12.26 24.46
N GLY A 20 -7.05 -13.28 24.82
CA GLY A 20 -7.57 -14.60 25.18
C GLY A 20 -8.41 -14.59 26.46
N LYS A 21 -8.05 -13.72 27.42
CA LYS A 21 -8.85 -13.49 28.64
C LYS A 21 -10.14 -12.74 28.35
N LEU A 22 -10.09 -11.72 27.50
CA LEU A 22 -11.25 -10.90 27.15
C LEU A 22 -12.27 -11.65 26.28
N TYR A 23 -11.82 -12.57 25.43
CA TYR A 23 -12.67 -13.34 24.51
C TYR A 23 -12.49 -14.86 24.68
N PRO A 24 -12.99 -15.46 25.78
CA PRO A 24 -12.89 -16.89 26.01
C PRO A 24 -13.57 -17.69 24.90
N GLY A 25 -12.94 -18.77 24.44
CA GLY A 25 -13.48 -19.65 23.38
C GLY A 25 -13.42 -19.06 21.96
N THR A 26 -12.93 -17.84 21.78
CA THR A 26 -12.73 -17.23 20.45
C THR A 26 -11.24 -17.19 20.10
N GLN A 27 -10.89 -17.68 18.91
CA GLN A 27 -9.52 -17.58 18.41
C GLN A 27 -9.28 -16.19 17.80
N VAL A 28 -8.56 -15.33 18.52
CA VAL A 28 -8.16 -14.01 18.01
C VAL A 28 -6.89 -14.14 17.16
N ASP A 29 -7.04 -13.90 15.85
CA ASP A 29 -5.92 -13.88 14.90
C ASP A 29 -5.35 -12.47 14.73
N MET A 30 -4.04 -12.34 14.92
CA MET A 30 -3.31 -11.08 14.82
C MET A 30 -2.47 -11.09 13.55
N ARG A 31 -2.90 -10.32 12.56
CA ARG A 31 -2.21 -10.16 11.28
C ARG A 31 -1.55 -8.79 11.19
N GLN A 32 -0.25 -8.79 10.91
CA GLN A 32 0.46 -7.58 10.49
C GLN A 32 0.07 -7.25 9.06
N ILE A 33 -0.22 -5.99 8.79
CA ILE A 33 -0.53 -5.51 7.44
C ILE A 33 0.46 -4.42 7.04
N GLY A 34 0.73 -4.31 5.74
CA GLY A 34 1.65 -3.31 5.23
C GLY A 34 1.04 -1.91 5.19
N PRO A 35 1.87 -0.85 5.02
CA PRO A 35 1.39 0.53 4.99
C PRO A 35 0.41 0.79 3.84
N ARG A 36 0.55 0.06 2.73
CA ARG A 36 -0.38 0.16 1.59
C ARG A 36 -1.75 -0.45 1.92
N ASP A 37 -1.79 -1.56 2.65
CA ASP A 37 -3.05 -2.17 3.10
C ASP A 37 -3.78 -1.27 4.10
N VAL A 38 -3.04 -0.64 5.02
CA VAL A 38 -3.59 0.38 5.93
C VAL A 38 -4.20 1.53 5.12
N ALA A 39 -3.47 2.08 4.15
CA ALA A 39 -3.98 3.13 3.28
C ALA A 39 -5.19 2.68 2.44
N LYS A 40 -5.24 1.42 2.02
CA LYS A 40 -6.38 0.84 1.31
C LYS A 40 -7.62 0.79 2.20
N LEU A 41 -7.47 0.30 3.44
CA LEU A 41 -8.54 0.18 4.43
C LEU A 41 -9.08 1.55 4.86
N LEU A 42 -8.19 2.53 5.09
CA LEU A 42 -8.59 3.89 5.48
C LEU A 42 -9.18 4.68 4.29
N GLY A 43 -8.69 4.43 3.08
CA GLY A 43 -9.12 5.16 1.89
C GLY A 43 -8.66 6.62 1.85
N GLY A 44 -9.53 7.49 1.33
CA GLY A 44 -9.30 8.92 1.19
C GLY A 44 -8.63 9.33 -0.12
N LEU A 45 -8.18 10.59 -0.16
CA LEU A 45 -7.66 11.24 -1.37
C LEU A 45 -6.35 10.60 -1.85
N GLY A 46 -6.22 10.51 -3.18
CA GLY A 46 -4.99 10.13 -3.85
C GLY A 46 -3.98 11.28 -3.89
N ALA A 47 -2.70 10.96 -4.09
CA ALA A 47 -1.65 11.95 -4.30
C ALA A 47 -1.86 12.78 -5.59
N CYS A 48 -2.73 12.31 -6.49
CA CYS A 48 -3.18 13.01 -7.70
C CYS A 48 -4.41 13.91 -7.48
N GLY A 49 -4.90 14.06 -6.24
CA GLY A 49 -6.09 14.87 -5.93
C GLY A 49 -7.43 14.18 -6.19
N LEU A 50 -7.44 12.97 -6.75
CA LEU A 50 -8.67 12.18 -6.90
C LEU A 50 -9.26 11.78 -5.55
N GLU A 51 -10.59 11.73 -5.48
CA GLU A 51 -11.35 11.48 -4.23
C GLU A 51 -10.95 10.17 -3.54
N ARG A 52 -10.63 9.14 -4.32
CA ARG A 52 -10.25 7.81 -3.84
C ARG A 52 -8.88 7.41 -4.33
N ARG A 53 -8.04 6.91 -3.43
CA ARG A 53 -6.78 6.21 -3.77
C ARG A 53 -7.07 5.03 -4.71
N CYS A 54 -6.19 4.81 -5.67
CA CYS A 54 -6.35 3.69 -6.62
C CYS A 54 -6.40 2.34 -5.91
N CYS A 55 -5.62 2.16 -4.83
CA CYS A 55 -5.61 0.93 -4.01
C CYS A 55 -6.90 0.66 -3.25
N SER A 56 -7.74 1.69 -3.02
CA SER A 56 -9.06 1.55 -2.38
C SER A 56 -10.20 1.47 -3.40
N ARG A 57 -9.93 1.71 -4.69
CA ARG A 57 -10.96 1.80 -5.73
C ARG A 57 -10.94 0.61 -6.69
N PHE A 58 -9.82 0.35 -7.33
CA PHE A 58 -9.75 -0.65 -8.41
C PHE A 58 -8.43 -1.43 -8.47
N LEU A 59 -7.33 -0.88 -7.94
CA LEU A 59 -6.02 -1.57 -7.83
C LEU A 59 -5.87 -2.22 -6.46
N THR A 60 -6.82 -3.08 -6.10
CA THR A 60 -6.88 -3.69 -4.77
C THR A 60 -5.85 -4.77 -4.54
N ASP A 61 -5.30 -5.33 -5.62
CA ASP A 61 -4.23 -6.33 -5.60
C ASP A 61 -2.91 -5.71 -6.05
N PHE A 62 -1.82 -6.07 -5.36
CA PHE A 62 -0.56 -5.35 -5.50
C PHE A 62 0.48 -6.17 -6.25
N SER A 63 0.84 -5.70 -7.43
CA SER A 63 2.07 -6.11 -8.12
C SER A 63 3.27 -5.29 -7.62
N PRO A 64 4.49 -5.87 -7.62
CA PRO A 64 5.71 -5.12 -7.37
C PRO A 64 5.83 -3.93 -8.32
N ILE A 65 6.17 -2.76 -7.77
CA ILE A 65 6.33 -1.52 -8.53
C ILE A 65 7.80 -1.15 -8.49
N SER A 66 8.35 -0.76 -9.64
CA SER A 66 9.76 -0.39 -9.77
C SER A 66 9.93 1.04 -10.22
N ILE A 67 11.08 1.64 -9.89
CA ILE A 67 11.47 2.99 -10.35
C ILE A 67 11.55 3.06 -11.88
N LYS A 68 11.85 1.93 -12.57
CA LYS A 68 11.84 1.86 -14.04
C LYS A 68 10.48 2.26 -14.62
N MET A 69 9.38 1.88 -13.97
CA MET A 69 8.03 2.22 -14.44
C MET A 69 7.81 3.73 -14.47
N ALA A 70 8.25 4.45 -13.43
CA ALA A 70 8.19 5.91 -13.41
C ALA A 70 9.07 6.55 -14.50
N LYS A 71 10.26 5.99 -14.75
CA LYS A 71 11.15 6.47 -15.82
C LYS A 71 10.53 6.32 -17.21
N GLU A 72 9.93 5.16 -17.51
CA GLU A 72 9.27 4.92 -18.80
C GLU A 72 8.07 5.85 -19.03
N GLN A 73 7.43 6.32 -17.94
CA GLN A 73 6.33 7.28 -17.97
C GLN A 73 6.78 8.75 -17.99
N GLY A 74 8.09 9.01 -17.93
CA GLY A 74 8.64 10.38 -17.91
C GLY A 74 8.36 11.16 -16.62
N ILE A 75 8.09 10.48 -15.50
CA ILE A 75 7.83 11.11 -14.21
C ILE A 75 9.16 11.39 -13.48
N SER A 76 9.31 12.54 -12.82
CA SER A 76 10.51 12.86 -12.07
C SER A 76 10.66 11.90 -10.89
N LEU A 77 11.90 11.52 -10.56
CA LEU A 77 12.16 10.58 -9.47
C LEU A 77 12.15 11.24 -8.08
N THR A 78 11.58 12.44 -7.97
CA THR A 78 11.42 13.10 -6.67
C THR A 78 10.38 12.31 -5.85
N PRO A 79 10.60 12.12 -4.53
CA PRO A 79 9.69 11.35 -3.71
C PRO A 79 8.23 11.82 -3.77
N GLN A 80 8.01 13.13 -3.91
CA GLN A 80 6.67 13.75 -4.00
C GLN A 80 5.89 13.27 -5.24
N GLU A 81 6.56 13.02 -6.36
CA GLU A 81 5.93 12.64 -7.62
C GLU A 81 5.70 11.12 -7.75
N ILE A 82 6.60 10.30 -7.24
CA ILE A 82 6.50 8.83 -7.41
C ILE A 82 5.91 8.11 -6.21
N THR A 83 5.82 8.76 -5.04
CA THR A 83 5.31 8.15 -3.81
C THR A 83 3.82 8.43 -3.66
N GLY A 84 3.07 7.41 -3.24
CA GLY A 84 1.68 7.54 -2.87
C GLY A 84 1.52 7.94 -1.40
N MET A 85 0.30 8.28 -1.03
CA MET A 85 -0.08 8.64 0.36
C MET A 85 0.10 7.51 1.40
N CYS A 86 0.64 6.35 0.99
CA CYS A 86 0.99 5.22 1.85
C CYS A 86 2.52 5.11 2.08
N GLY A 87 3.31 6.08 1.61
CA GLY A 87 4.77 6.06 1.74
C GLY A 87 5.50 5.06 0.83
N ARG A 88 4.78 4.34 -0.04
CA ARG A 88 5.33 3.45 -1.08
C ARG A 88 5.05 4.04 -2.47
N LEU A 89 5.72 3.52 -3.50
CA LEU A 89 5.50 3.93 -4.89
C LEU A 89 4.01 3.93 -5.28
N ARG A 90 3.58 4.87 -6.13
CA ARG A 90 2.19 4.98 -6.59
C ARG A 90 1.78 3.73 -7.37
N CYS A 91 0.57 3.20 -7.10
CA CYS A 91 0.04 2.01 -7.78
C CYS A 91 -0.33 2.25 -9.25
N CYS A 92 -0.63 3.49 -9.64
CA CYS A 92 -0.86 3.84 -11.05
C CYS A 92 0.38 3.62 -11.92
N LEU A 93 1.60 3.68 -11.36
CA LEU A 93 2.84 3.48 -12.11
C LEU A 93 2.90 2.10 -12.78
N VAL A 94 2.44 1.04 -12.11
CA VAL A 94 2.38 -0.29 -12.73
C VAL A 94 1.16 -0.44 -13.63
N TYR A 95 0.03 0.16 -13.25
CA TYR A 95 -1.22 0.07 -14.01
C TYR A 95 -1.12 0.70 -15.40
N GLU A 96 -0.42 1.83 -15.52
CA GLU A 96 -0.28 2.61 -16.75
C GLU A 96 0.97 2.22 -17.56
N PHE A 97 1.81 1.33 -17.02
CA PHE A 97 3.13 1.04 -17.57
C PHE A 97 3.09 0.56 -19.02
N GLU A 98 2.25 -0.43 -19.32
CA GLU A 98 2.19 -1.05 -20.64
C GLU A 98 1.70 -0.07 -21.70
N GLN A 99 0.73 0.79 -21.34
CA GLN A 99 0.17 1.80 -22.22
C GLN A 99 1.22 2.85 -22.59
N TYR A 100 2.00 3.32 -21.61
CA TYR A 100 3.10 4.26 -21.88
C TYR A 100 4.21 3.62 -22.74
N VAL A 101 4.57 2.36 -22.48
CA VAL A 101 5.57 1.65 -23.30
C VAL A 101 5.08 1.47 -24.74
N ALA A 102 3.79 1.19 -24.96
CA ALA A 102 3.20 1.08 -26.29
C ALA A 102 3.21 2.44 -27.01
N ALA A 103 2.72 3.49 -26.36
CA ALA A 103 2.64 4.84 -26.94
C ALA A 103 4.01 5.43 -27.33
N ARG A 104 5.10 5.03 -26.66
CA ARG A 104 6.46 5.47 -27.03
C ARG A 104 7.05 4.77 -28.26
N LYS A 105 6.42 3.69 -28.73
CA LYS A 105 6.85 2.95 -29.93
C LYS A 105 6.12 3.41 -31.19
N GLU A 106 5.06 4.19 -31.03
CA GLU A 106 4.35 4.92 -32.09
C GLU A 106 5.12 6.20 -32.45
#